data_AF-A0A6P6RYW1-F1
#
_entry.id   AF-A0A6P6RYW1-F1
#
_cell.length_a   1.000
_cell.length_b   1.000
_cell.length_c   1.000
_cell.angle_alpha   90.00
_cell.angle_beta   90.00
_cell.angle_gamma   90.00
#
_symmetry.space_group_name_H-M   'P 1'
#
loop_
_entity.id
_entity.type
_entity.pdbx_description
1 polymer ?
#
loop_
_entity_poly.entity_id
_entity_poly.type
_entity_poly.pdbx_seq_one_letter_code
_entity_poly.pdbx_strand_id
1 'polypeptide(L)'
;MAQEQVVRKLQGSNDVGNYMIRTSMSQRISSNPRGVVRRALNHYWSVGSSFRWGHRRSVLVGISCFFYLVPSFCLFYTSRSGRSLRSVEHEVEAYVWLVVTLASFLSDFIFSGQRHNWVVRAVHMTDRWVASAALLLQCIYNVPLWFAASFSTGCLGLILVLCCCCVKSLGASASCFSAYVWSHTNWHLAGAVARSIMAFVE
;
A
#
# COMPACT_ATOMS: atom_id res chain seq x y z
N MET A 1 -59.85 -15.49 -14.79
CA MET A 1 -59.04 -16.73 -14.89
C MET A 1 -57.79 -16.56 -14.04
N ALA A 2 -58.02 -16.54 -12.73
CA ALA A 2 -57.05 -16.71 -11.67
C ALA A 2 -57.27 -18.13 -11.10
N GLN A 3 -56.28 -18.69 -10.42
CA GLN A 3 -56.32 -19.97 -9.68
C GLN A 3 -56.01 -21.25 -10.49
N GLU A 4 -54.72 -21.46 -10.76
CA GLU A 4 -54.07 -22.78 -10.58
C GLU A 4 -52.85 -22.51 -9.67
N GLN A 5 -53.05 -22.35 -8.35
CA GLN A 5 -52.95 -23.42 -7.36
C GLN A 5 -51.73 -24.33 -7.59
N VAL A 6 -50.61 -24.13 -6.90
CA VAL A 6 -50.44 -24.36 -5.45
C VAL A 6 -50.84 -25.79 -5.05
N VAL A 7 -50.28 -26.81 -5.70
CA VAL A 7 -50.24 -28.18 -5.15
C VAL A 7 -48.99 -28.93 -5.66
N ARG A 8 -47.79 -28.54 -5.20
CA ARG A 8 -46.62 -29.44 -5.07
C ARG A 8 -45.77 -29.02 -3.88
N LYS A 9 -46.42 -28.95 -2.72
CA LYS A 9 -45.81 -29.16 -1.41
C LYS A 9 -46.38 -30.47 -0.89
N LEU A 10 -45.54 -31.25 -0.23
CA LEU A 10 -45.83 -32.48 0.53
C LEU A 10 -45.73 -33.79 -0.26
N GLN A 11 -44.49 -34.22 -0.50
CA GLN A 11 -44.17 -35.65 -0.42
C GLN A 11 -42.68 -35.84 -0.09
N GLY A 12 -42.43 -36.37 1.10
CA GLY A 12 -41.21 -37.15 1.35
C GLY A 12 -40.14 -36.50 2.22
N SER A 13 -40.48 -36.14 3.46
CA SER A 13 -39.54 -36.34 4.59
C SER A 13 -39.28 -37.83 4.73
N ASN A 14 -38.02 -38.26 4.67
CA ASN A 14 -37.42 -39.32 5.51
C ASN A 14 -35.99 -39.65 5.04
N ASP A 15 -35.06 -38.70 5.16
CA ASP A 15 -33.62 -38.99 5.18
C ASP A 15 -32.91 -38.01 6.13
N VAL A 16 -33.44 -37.91 7.34
CA VAL A 16 -32.79 -37.24 8.48
C VAL A 16 -32.18 -38.33 9.35
N GLY A 17 -30.98 -38.77 8.99
CA GLY A 17 -30.26 -39.72 9.82
C GLY A 17 -29.08 -40.35 9.09
N ASN A 18 -27.88 -40.13 9.63
CA ASN A 18 -26.67 -40.88 9.33
C ASN A 18 -25.92 -40.59 8.03
N TYR A 19 -25.46 -39.35 7.81
CA TYR A 19 -24.15 -39.19 7.15
C TYR A 19 -23.31 -38.09 7.81
N MET A 20 -22.24 -38.55 8.45
CA MET A 20 -21.01 -37.83 8.74
C MET A 20 -20.99 -36.85 9.93
N ILE A 21 -21.17 -37.44 11.10
CA ILE A 21 -20.22 -37.23 12.23
C ILE A 21 -18.85 -37.74 11.78
N ARG A 22 -18.09 -36.98 10.96
CA ARG A 22 -16.63 -37.20 10.72
C ARG A 22 -15.98 -36.14 9.83
N THR A 23 -15.87 -34.90 10.30
CA THR A 23 -14.81 -33.98 9.84
C THR A 23 -14.44 -32.95 10.91
N SER A 24 -14.34 -33.39 12.16
CA SER A 24 -13.34 -32.83 13.09
C SER A 24 -11.97 -33.44 12.76
N MET A 25 -11.57 -33.38 11.49
CA MET A 25 -10.20 -33.68 11.11
C MET A 25 -9.41 -32.43 11.51
N SER A 26 -8.88 -32.50 12.73
CA SER A 26 -7.73 -31.73 13.19
C SER A 26 -6.88 -31.37 11.98
N GLN A 27 -7.00 -30.11 11.53
CA GLN A 27 -5.93 -29.47 10.77
C GLN A 27 -4.76 -29.45 11.73
N ARG A 28 -4.01 -30.55 11.79
CA ARG A 28 -2.60 -30.52 12.12
C ARG A 28 -2.02 -29.59 11.07
N ILE A 29 -1.92 -28.31 11.44
CA ILE A 29 -1.04 -27.35 10.81
C ILE A 29 0.34 -27.96 11.01
N SER A 30 0.70 -28.86 10.09
CA SER A 30 2.08 -29.24 9.84
C SER A 30 2.75 -27.93 9.49
N SER A 31 3.40 -27.34 10.49
CA SER A 31 4.16 -26.11 10.45
C SER A 31 5.45 -26.35 9.68
N ASN A 32 5.38 -27.01 8.51
CA ASN A 32 6.51 -27.16 7.63
C ASN A 32 6.82 -25.76 7.08
N PRO A 33 7.94 -25.14 7.50
CA PRO A 33 8.26 -23.76 7.13
C PRO A 33 8.35 -23.59 5.61
N ARG A 34 8.74 -24.65 4.89
CA ARG A 34 8.76 -24.69 3.42
C ARG A 34 7.37 -24.50 2.81
N GLY A 35 6.31 -24.98 3.48
CA GLY A 35 4.91 -24.82 3.04
C GLY A 35 4.34 -23.43 3.35
N VAL A 36 4.85 -22.73 4.36
CA VAL A 36 4.47 -21.34 4.64
C VAL A 36 5.15 -20.39 3.66
N VAL A 37 6.46 -20.53 3.46
CA VAL A 37 7.23 -19.71 2.51
C VAL A 37 6.69 -19.89 1.09
N ARG A 38 6.41 -21.12 0.65
CA ARG A 38 5.82 -21.37 -0.66
C ARG A 38 4.43 -20.75 -0.81
N ARG A 39 3.57 -20.81 0.22
CA ARG A 39 2.25 -20.15 0.19
C ARG A 39 2.38 -18.63 0.14
N ALA A 40 3.29 -18.06 0.91
CA ALA A 40 3.57 -16.62 0.90
C ALA A 40 4.06 -16.17 -0.47
N LEU A 41 5.03 -16.88 -1.07
CA LEU A 41 5.52 -16.61 -2.42
C LEU A 41 4.43 -16.77 -3.48
N ASN A 42 3.60 -17.82 -3.40
CA ASN A 42 2.51 -18.01 -4.35
C ASN A 42 1.47 -16.89 -4.26
N HIS A 43 1.09 -16.49 -3.04
CA HIS A 43 0.17 -15.37 -2.83
C HIS A 43 0.77 -14.04 -3.31
N TYR A 44 2.05 -13.81 -3.01
CA TYR A 44 2.81 -12.66 -3.47
C TYR A 44 2.75 -12.55 -5.01
N TRP A 45 3.03 -13.65 -5.71
CA TRP A 45 3.02 -13.68 -7.16
C TRP A 45 1.61 -13.62 -7.77
N SER A 46 0.58 -14.11 -7.08
CA SER A 46 -0.81 -14.02 -7.55
C SER A 46 -1.37 -12.60 -7.45
N VAL A 47 -1.10 -11.89 -6.35
CA VAL A 47 -1.58 -10.51 -6.13
C VAL A 47 -0.99 -9.52 -7.13
N GLY A 48 0.22 -9.77 -7.62
CA GLY A 48 0.87 -8.95 -8.64
C GLY A 48 0.46 -9.24 -10.09
N SER A 49 -0.38 -10.26 -10.34
CA SER A 49 -0.57 -10.79 -11.71
C SER A 49 -1.48 -9.94 -12.62
N SER A 50 -2.39 -9.14 -12.06
CA SER A 50 -3.28 -8.29 -12.83
C SER A 50 -3.32 -6.87 -12.28
N PHE A 51 -3.22 -5.89 -13.18
CA PHE A 51 -3.52 -4.49 -12.86
C PHE A 51 -4.99 -4.26 -13.18
N ARG A 52 -5.77 -3.75 -12.21
CA ARG A 52 -7.23 -3.55 -12.34
C ARG A 52 -7.62 -2.74 -13.59
N TRP A 53 -6.72 -1.88 -14.05
CA TRP A 53 -6.94 -0.97 -15.17
C TRP A 53 -6.30 -1.45 -16.49
N GLY A 54 -5.91 -2.72 -16.59
CA GLY A 54 -5.37 -3.32 -17.81
C GLY A 54 -4.01 -2.74 -18.20
N HIS A 55 -3.89 -2.26 -19.44
CA HIS A 55 -2.66 -1.67 -20.00
C HIS A 55 -2.65 -0.12 -19.94
N ARG A 56 -3.59 0.50 -19.21
CA ARG A 56 -3.70 1.95 -19.15
C ARG A 56 -2.51 2.56 -18.39
N ARG A 57 -2.13 3.76 -18.81
CA ARG A 57 -1.05 4.57 -18.24
C ARG A 57 -1.53 6.01 -18.09
N SER A 58 -1.00 6.72 -17.10
CA SER A 58 -1.27 8.14 -16.89
C SER A 58 0.03 8.90 -16.75
N VAL A 59 0.21 9.93 -17.59
CA VAL A 59 1.34 10.88 -17.48
C VAL A 59 1.28 11.63 -16.16
N LEU A 60 0.07 11.96 -15.68
CA LEU A 60 -0.09 12.66 -14.41
C LEU A 60 0.43 11.83 -13.23
N VAL A 61 0.15 10.53 -13.22
CA VAL A 61 0.69 9.61 -12.20
C VAL A 61 2.21 9.56 -12.30
N GLY A 62 2.77 9.43 -13.52
CA GLY A 62 4.22 9.43 -13.71
C GLY A 62 4.89 10.71 -13.20
N ILE A 63 4.34 11.88 -13.52
CA ILE A 63 4.84 13.17 -13.01
C ILE A 63 4.74 13.24 -11.49
N SER A 64 3.63 12.77 -10.92
CA SER A 64 3.41 12.83 -9.47
C SER A 64 4.43 12.02 -8.66
N CYS A 65 5.07 11.01 -9.26
CA CYS A 65 6.15 10.26 -8.60
C CYS A 65 7.32 11.18 -8.22
N PHE A 66 7.61 12.21 -9.03
CA PHE A 66 8.68 13.16 -8.78
C PHE A 66 8.39 14.11 -7.62
N PHE A 67 7.17 14.15 -7.08
CA PHE A 67 6.90 14.90 -5.86
C PHE A 67 7.73 14.39 -4.68
N TYR A 68 8.15 13.13 -4.68
CA TYR A 68 9.05 12.57 -3.67
C TYR A 68 10.49 13.11 -3.73
N LEU A 69 10.88 13.85 -4.78
CA LEU A 69 12.12 14.62 -4.78
C LEU A 69 12.08 15.79 -3.79
N VAL A 70 10.89 16.37 -3.54
CA VAL A 70 10.73 17.51 -2.64
C VAL A 70 11.18 17.19 -1.22
N PRO A 71 10.64 16.15 -0.53
CA PRO A 71 11.11 15.81 0.81
C PRO A 71 12.59 15.41 0.82
N SER A 72 13.11 14.78 -0.24
CA SER A 72 14.54 14.47 -0.35
C SER A 72 15.41 15.74 -0.31
N PHE A 73 15.06 16.77 -1.11
CA PHE A 73 15.78 18.04 -1.09
C PHE A 73 15.62 18.80 0.22
N CYS A 74 14.43 18.80 0.82
CA CYS A 74 14.20 19.40 2.13
C CYS A 74 15.10 18.77 3.19
N LEU A 75 15.22 17.43 3.20
CA LEU A 75 16.06 16.70 4.15
C LEU A 75 17.56 16.95 3.95
N PHE A 76 18.04 16.95 2.70
CA PHE A 76 19.43 17.33 2.42
C PHE A 76 19.72 18.76 2.88
N TYR A 77 18.78 19.68 2.65
CA TYR A 77 18.93 21.07 3.05
C TYR A 77 18.96 21.22 4.58
N THR A 78 18.04 20.58 5.31
CA THR A 78 17.99 20.68 6.79
C THR A 78 19.18 19.99 7.44
N SER A 79 19.67 18.89 6.85
CA SER A 79 20.91 18.22 7.26
C SER A 79 22.15 19.11 7.12
N ARG A 80 22.34 19.70 5.93
CA ARG A 80 23.54 20.51 5.62
C ARG A 80 23.56 21.88 6.26
N SER A 81 22.39 22.46 6.54
CA SER A 81 22.28 23.78 7.17
C SER A 81 22.59 23.76 8.68
N GLY A 82 22.93 22.59 9.26
CA GLY A 82 23.21 22.44 10.69
C GLY A 82 21.98 22.69 11.57
N ARG A 83 20.78 22.76 10.98
CA ARG A 83 19.51 22.98 11.68
C ARG A 83 19.02 21.73 12.40
N SER A 84 19.43 20.56 11.93
CA SER A 84 19.10 19.29 12.57
C SER A 84 20.31 18.72 13.30
N LEU A 85 20.10 18.28 14.53
CA LEU A 85 21.06 17.47 15.31
C LEU A 85 21.25 16.06 14.70
N ARG A 86 20.47 15.72 13.65
CA ARG A 86 20.36 14.41 13.00
C ARG A 86 20.70 14.46 11.51
N SER A 87 21.83 15.09 11.21
CA SER A 87 22.26 15.30 9.82
C SER A 87 22.42 13.97 9.07
N VAL A 88 23.01 12.94 9.70
CA VAL A 88 23.25 11.64 9.07
C VAL A 88 21.95 10.89 8.79
N GLU A 89 21.02 10.85 9.76
CA GLU A 89 19.74 10.17 9.58
C GLU A 89 18.88 10.85 8.51
N HIS A 90 18.89 12.18 8.46
CA HIS A 90 18.20 12.95 7.41
C HIS A 90 18.78 12.65 6.02
N GLU A 91 20.10 12.50 5.88
CA GLU A 91 20.70 12.12 4.59
C GLU A 91 20.30 10.72 4.17
N VAL A 92 20.36 9.74 5.08
CA VAL A 92 19.91 8.37 4.80
C VAL A 92 18.45 8.36 4.37
N GLU A 93 17.60 9.09 5.08
CA GLU A 93 16.19 9.20 4.72
C GLU A 93 15.98 9.90 3.36
N ALA A 94 16.76 10.94 3.08
CA ALA A 94 16.71 11.63 1.78
C ALA A 94 17.02 10.68 0.63
N TYR A 95 18.00 9.77 0.78
CA TYR A 95 18.29 8.72 -0.20
C TYR A 95 17.14 7.71 -0.33
N VAL A 96 16.49 7.33 0.77
CA VAL A 96 15.30 6.46 0.71
C VAL A 96 14.21 7.10 -0.15
N TRP A 97 13.96 8.40 -0.01
CA TRP A 97 12.99 9.12 -0.83
C TRP A 97 13.38 9.18 -2.32
N LEU A 98 14.67 9.27 -2.66
CA LEU A 98 15.13 9.15 -4.05
C LEU A 98 14.87 7.76 -4.62
N VAL A 99 15.13 6.71 -3.84
CA VAL A 99 14.86 5.32 -4.23
C VAL A 99 13.36 5.09 -4.41
N VAL A 100 12.52 5.62 -3.50
CA VAL A 100 11.05 5.60 -3.62
C VAL A 100 10.62 6.30 -4.92
N THR A 101 11.16 7.49 -5.20
CA THR A 101 10.87 8.24 -6.43
C THR A 101 11.13 7.40 -7.68
N LEU A 102 12.32 6.79 -7.75
CA LEU A 102 12.73 5.97 -8.90
C LEU A 102 11.86 4.71 -9.02
N ALA A 103 11.65 4.00 -7.91
CA ALA A 103 10.85 2.78 -7.88
C ALA A 103 9.40 3.05 -8.30
N SER A 104 8.78 4.10 -7.77
CA SER A 104 7.42 4.51 -8.13
C SER A 104 7.33 4.95 -9.59
N PHE A 105 8.28 5.72 -10.11
CA PHE A 105 8.27 6.11 -11.52
C PHE A 105 8.37 4.91 -12.48
N LEU A 106 9.28 3.97 -12.17
CA LEU A 106 9.42 2.74 -12.96
C LEU A 106 8.14 1.89 -12.90
N SER A 107 7.60 1.69 -11.70
CA SER A 107 6.39 0.91 -11.43
C SER A 107 5.14 1.53 -12.08
N ASP A 108 4.82 2.77 -11.71
CA ASP A 108 3.54 3.41 -12.02
C ASP A 108 3.48 4.02 -13.43
N PHE A 109 4.62 4.30 -14.06
CA PHE A 109 4.65 4.93 -15.39
C PHE A 109 5.31 4.05 -16.45
N ILE A 110 6.58 3.67 -16.29
CA ILE A 110 7.32 2.94 -17.33
C ILE A 110 6.73 1.55 -17.56
N PHE A 111 6.47 0.81 -16.50
CA PHE A 111 5.98 -0.57 -16.57
C PHE A 111 4.49 -0.70 -16.22
N SER A 112 3.72 0.39 -16.30
CA SER A 112 2.28 0.36 -16.03
C SER A 112 1.58 -0.63 -16.95
N GLY A 113 0.79 -1.53 -16.36
CA GLY A 113 0.02 -2.53 -17.09
C GLY A 113 0.81 -3.69 -17.69
N GLN A 114 2.13 -3.76 -17.50
CA GLN A 114 2.99 -4.83 -18.05
C GLN A 114 3.25 -5.98 -17.06
N ARG A 115 2.35 -6.19 -16.08
CA ARG A 115 2.53 -7.15 -14.97
C ARG A 115 2.47 -8.64 -15.39
N HIS A 116 2.23 -8.92 -16.67
CA HIS A 116 2.34 -10.26 -17.25
C HIS A 116 3.80 -10.75 -17.26
N ASN A 117 4.79 -9.85 -17.39
CA ASN A 117 6.20 -10.17 -17.28
C ASN A 117 6.63 -10.27 -15.80
N TRP A 118 7.33 -11.34 -15.43
CA TRP A 118 7.76 -11.60 -14.05
C TRP A 118 8.73 -10.54 -13.51
N VAL A 119 9.63 -10.00 -14.36
CA VAL A 119 10.60 -8.96 -13.97
C VAL A 119 9.86 -7.68 -13.64
N VAL A 120 8.95 -7.26 -14.53
CA VAL A 120 8.10 -6.09 -14.31
C VAL A 120 7.30 -6.26 -13.03
N ARG A 121 6.70 -7.43 -12.82
CA ARG A 121 5.95 -7.71 -11.59
C ARG A 121 6.83 -7.56 -10.35
N ALA A 122 8.08 -8.01 -10.40
CA ALA A 122 9.02 -7.80 -9.30
C ALA A 122 9.24 -6.31 -9.03
N VAL A 123 9.40 -5.46 -10.06
CA VAL A 123 9.53 -3.99 -9.90
C VAL A 123 8.32 -3.39 -9.19
N HIS A 124 7.10 -3.72 -9.61
CA HIS A 124 5.86 -3.25 -8.98
C HIS A 124 5.77 -3.64 -7.50
N MET A 125 6.21 -4.85 -7.18
CA MET A 125 6.20 -5.31 -5.80
C MET A 125 7.30 -4.66 -4.97
N THR A 126 8.50 -4.48 -5.52
CA THR A 126 9.59 -3.74 -4.88
C THR A 126 9.15 -2.33 -4.54
N ASP A 127 8.54 -1.60 -5.48
CA ASP A 127 7.97 -0.27 -5.24
C ASP A 127 6.97 -0.28 -4.07
N ARG A 128 6.03 -1.25 -4.07
CA ARG A 128 5.07 -1.41 -2.97
C ARG A 128 5.76 -1.67 -1.62
N TRP A 129 6.80 -2.50 -1.58
CA TRP A 129 7.55 -2.78 -0.35
C TRP A 129 8.34 -1.57 0.11
N VAL A 130 9.02 -0.88 -0.81
CA VAL A 130 9.81 0.32 -0.53
C VAL A 130 8.91 1.42 0.03
N ALA A 131 7.76 1.67 -0.59
CA ALA A 131 6.77 2.62 -0.09
C ALA A 131 6.22 2.21 1.29
N SER A 132 5.97 0.91 1.51
CA SER A 132 5.47 0.41 2.80
C SER A 132 6.54 0.49 3.90
N ALA A 133 7.80 0.21 3.58
CA ALA A 133 8.93 0.33 4.48
C ALA A 133 9.18 1.80 4.84
N ALA A 134 9.11 2.72 3.86
CA ALA A 134 9.20 4.15 4.10
C ALA A 134 8.08 4.64 5.04
N LEU A 135 6.83 4.20 4.82
CA LEU A 135 5.72 4.52 5.73
C LEU A 135 5.92 3.93 7.12
N LEU A 136 6.41 2.68 7.21
CA LEU A 136 6.71 2.04 8.48
C LEU A 136 7.80 2.80 9.25
N LEU A 137 8.84 3.26 8.56
CA LEU A 137 9.87 4.13 9.13
C LEU A 137 9.26 5.41 9.68
N GLN A 138 8.34 6.06 8.93
CA GLN A 138 7.62 7.23 9.45
C GLN A 138 6.88 6.90 10.76
N CYS A 139 6.14 5.79 10.80
CA CYS A 139 5.31 5.43 11.95
C CYS A 139 6.10 4.96 13.18
N ILE A 140 7.12 4.12 13.00
CA ILE A 140 7.86 3.50 14.10
C ILE A 140 8.97 4.41 14.60
N TYR A 141 9.65 5.11 13.68
CA TYR A 141 10.81 5.92 14.02
C TYR A 141 10.43 7.39 14.14
N ASN A 142 9.85 8.00 13.10
CA ASN A 142 9.66 9.45 13.09
C ASN A 142 8.54 9.92 14.04
N VAL A 143 7.40 9.21 14.13
CA VAL A 143 6.29 9.62 15.01
C VAL A 143 6.70 9.76 16.47
N PRO A 144 7.36 8.76 17.12
CA PRO A 144 7.85 8.94 18.48
C PRO A 144 8.81 10.13 18.65
N LEU A 145 9.64 10.38 17.64
CA LEU A 145 10.61 11.47 17.65
C LEU A 145 9.94 12.84 17.54
N TRP A 146 8.89 12.94 16.73
CA TRP A 146 8.08 14.15 16.63
C TRP A 146 7.38 14.47 17.95
N PHE A 147 6.88 13.45 18.67
CA PHE A 147 6.31 13.63 20.01
C PHE A 147 7.38 14.00 21.06
N ALA A 148 8.62 13.52 20.90
CA ALA A 148 9.73 13.91 21.75
C ALA A 148 10.14 15.38 21.54
N ALA A 149 10.00 15.91 20.31
CA ALA A 149 10.26 17.31 20.01
C ALA A 149 9.17 18.23 20.59
N SER A 150 7.89 17.94 20.33
CA SER A 150 6.77 18.56 21.02
C SER A 150 5.47 17.79 20.82
N PHE A 151 4.51 17.93 21.74
CA PHE A 151 3.18 17.34 21.58
C PHE A 151 2.48 17.82 20.29
N SER A 152 2.55 19.11 19.99
CA SER A 152 1.95 19.71 18.80
C SER A 152 2.57 19.17 17.50
N THR A 153 3.90 19.02 17.45
CA THR A 153 4.63 18.44 16.32
C THR A 153 4.24 16.98 16.10
N GLY A 154 4.18 16.18 17.18
CA GLY A 154 3.73 14.80 17.14
C GLY A 154 2.29 14.65 16.62
N CYS A 155 1.35 15.46 17.11
CA CYS A 155 -0.03 15.47 16.63
C CYS A 155 -0.13 15.85 15.15
N LEU A 156 0.60 16.88 14.72
CA LEU A 156 0.63 17.30 13.32
C LEU A 156 1.13 16.17 12.41
N GLY A 157 2.26 15.56 12.76
CA GLY A 157 2.83 14.43 12.01
C GLY A 157 1.87 13.24 11.92
N LEU A 158 1.21 12.88 13.03
CA LEU A 158 0.22 11.79 13.05
C LEU A 158 -0.98 12.09 12.15
N ILE A 159 -1.54 13.30 12.22
CA ILE A 159 -2.66 13.72 11.36
C ILE A 159 -2.28 13.60 9.89
N LEU A 160 -1.08 14.08 9.52
CA LEU A 160 -0.58 14.02 8.15
C LEU A 160 -0.42 12.57 7.65
N VAL A 161 0.11 11.67 8.47
CA VAL A 161 0.20 10.22 8.15
C VAL A 161 -1.20 9.62 7.94
N LEU A 162 -2.15 9.91 8.85
CA LEU A 162 -3.52 9.43 8.73
C LEU A 162 -4.20 9.95 7.46
N CYS A 163 -4.03 11.23 7.12
CA CYS A 163 -4.53 11.80 5.87
C CYS A 163 -3.95 11.08 4.65
N CYS A 164 -2.65 10.79 4.61
CA CYS A 164 -2.02 10.03 3.53
C CYS A 164 -2.63 8.62 3.40
N CYS A 165 -2.84 7.92 4.52
CA CYS A 165 -3.49 6.61 4.55
C CYS A 165 -4.93 6.66 4.04
N CYS A 166 -5.70 7.68 4.43
CA CYS A 166 -7.07 7.90 3.94
C CYS A 166 -7.09 8.09 2.42
N VAL A 167 -6.22 8.94 1.87
CA VAL A 167 -6.14 9.16 0.42
C VAL A 167 -5.74 7.87 -0.31
N LYS A 168 -4.80 7.09 0.24
CA LYS A 168 -4.43 5.79 -0.33
C LYS A 168 -5.60 4.81 -0.36
N SER A 169 -6.37 4.76 0.73
CA SER A 169 -7.57 3.92 0.85
C SER A 169 -8.63 4.30 -0.19
N LEU A 170 -8.87 5.60 -0.39
CA LEU A 170 -9.78 6.09 -1.43
C LEU A 170 -9.35 5.63 -2.83
N GLY A 171 -8.06 5.64 -3.14
CA GLY A 171 -7.55 5.15 -4.42
C GLY A 171 -7.68 3.65 -4.63
N ALA A 172 -7.56 2.86 -3.57
CA ALA A 172 -7.84 1.42 -3.64
C ALA A 172 -9.32 1.16 -4.02
N SER A 173 -10.23 1.99 -3.52
CA SER A 173 -11.67 1.90 -3.77
C SER A 173 -12.15 2.63 -5.04
N ALA A 174 -11.25 3.22 -5.84
CA ALA A 174 -11.63 3.97 -7.03
C ALA A 174 -12.42 3.12 -8.04
N SER A 175 -13.60 3.60 -8.43
CA SER A 175 -14.53 2.92 -9.36
C SER A 175 -14.15 3.05 -10.83
N CYS A 176 -13.38 4.08 -11.19
CA CYS A 176 -12.90 4.32 -12.54
C CYS A 176 -11.42 4.75 -12.59
N PHE A 177 -10.81 4.64 -13.77
CA PHE A 177 -9.39 4.97 -13.96
C PHE A 177 -9.07 6.44 -13.64
N SER A 178 -9.97 7.37 -13.98
CA SER A 178 -9.78 8.80 -13.66
C SER A 178 -9.74 9.04 -12.16
N ALA A 179 -10.67 8.46 -11.40
CA ALA A 179 -10.67 8.54 -9.94
C ALA A 179 -9.41 7.92 -9.32
N TYR A 180 -8.91 6.82 -9.90
CA TYR A 180 -7.63 6.23 -9.51
C TYR A 180 -6.46 7.19 -9.76
N VAL A 181 -6.37 7.79 -10.94
CA VAL A 181 -5.31 8.74 -11.28
C VAL A 181 -5.29 9.93 -10.31
N TRP A 182 -6.46 10.50 -10.01
CA TRP A 182 -6.60 11.62 -9.07
C TRP A 182 -6.19 11.24 -7.65
N SER A 183 -6.75 10.16 -7.11
CA SER A 183 -6.46 9.70 -5.75
C SER A 183 -4.99 9.29 -5.58
N HIS A 184 -4.40 8.62 -6.56
CA HIS A 184 -3.00 8.20 -6.52
C HIS A 184 -2.04 9.39 -6.63
N THR A 185 -2.34 10.36 -7.50
CA THR A 185 -1.58 11.62 -7.61
C THR A 185 -1.64 12.41 -6.30
N ASN A 186 -2.84 12.54 -5.72
CA ASN A 186 -3.03 13.22 -4.43
C ASN A 186 -2.34 12.48 -3.28
N TRP A 187 -2.24 11.15 -3.34
CA TRP A 187 -1.48 10.38 -2.36
C TRP A 187 0.01 10.70 -2.41
N HIS A 188 0.61 10.76 -3.61
CA HIS A 188 2.01 11.19 -3.77
C HIS A 188 2.23 12.61 -3.25
N LEU A 189 1.36 13.55 -3.64
CA LEU A 189 1.45 14.94 -3.21
C LEU A 189 1.31 15.07 -1.69
N ALA A 190 0.31 14.42 -1.09
CA ALA A 190 0.07 14.46 0.34
C ALA A 190 1.29 13.91 1.12
N GLY A 191 1.84 12.78 0.68
CA GLY A 191 3.05 12.21 1.30
C GLY A 191 4.27 13.13 1.18
N ALA A 192 4.49 13.71 0.01
CA ALA A 192 5.59 14.64 -0.24
C ALA A 192 5.48 15.91 0.62
N VAL A 193 4.30 16.55 0.64
CA VAL A 193 4.04 17.76 1.43
C VAL A 193 4.16 17.47 2.92
N ALA A 194 3.52 16.39 3.38
CA ALA A 194 3.58 15.98 4.79
C ALA A 194 5.02 15.83 5.27
N ARG A 195 5.84 15.05 4.55
CA ARG A 195 7.21 14.81 4.97
C ARG A 195 8.09 16.04 4.87
N SER A 196 7.88 16.87 3.85
CA SER A 196 8.61 18.13 3.67
C SER A 196 8.35 19.10 4.82
N ILE A 197 7.09 19.24 5.25
CA ILE A 197 6.74 20.05 6.44
C ILE A 197 7.47 19.49 7.65
N MET A 198 7.39 18.17 7.90
CA MET A 198 8.05 17.57 9.06
C MET A 198 9.57 17.73 9.03
N ALA A 199 10.21 17.78 7.85
CA ALA A 199 11.65 17.98 7.72
C ALA A 199 12.14 19.34 8.23
N PHE A 200 11.26 20.34 8.31
CA PHE A 200 11.57 21.67 8.82
C PHE A 200 11.09 21.90 10.25
N VAL A 201 10.18 21.07 10.76
CA VAL A 201 9.58 21.22 12.10
C VAL A 201 10.28 20.32 13.12
N GLU A 202 10.91 19.24 12.68
CA GLU A 202 11.78 18.38 13.50
C GLU A 202 13.19 18.96 13.67
#